data_AF-A0AAU5YLK8-F1
#
_entry.id   AF-A0AAU5YLK8-F1
#
_cell.length_a   1.000
_cell.length_b   1.000
_cell.length_c   1.000
_cell.angle_alpha   90.00
_cell.angle_beta   90.00
_cell.angle_gamma   90.00
#
_symmetry.space_group_name_H-M   'P 1'
#
loop_
_entity.id
_entity.type
_entity.pdbx_description
1 polymer ?
#
loop_
_entity_poly.entity_id
_entity_poly.type
_entity_poly.pdbx_seq_one_letter_code
_entity_poly.pdbx_strand_id
1 'polypeptide(L)'
;MSAQEGPAALYDHVLRLLRESPDGLPPGRGFGLPDAGENNYENNSKNSNENETPLSRKELAAVIAEALHPLPDDSAALHRRFAELGVRGRHRHLIQSAVAGLPLPAEQHATVRTLARRLTRTGTTVPAVTTGLALLSRLGEPEDVPYLSALGLLRSLTGPAVHALDALDRRSAAVVWLVISVRRAELRPLVRALAAGDGRAVHRELVAFAAEPRLVSSTIARRISEAARLPELLAEHPADPVLLARAGRLLIRMASTRDDPTELLAYRDAPGVYETVVGRAGLLPPTLEHHATLLSLALGLSSGTGALLDWPSGSGYHETLLASLGRLLAEPSRTPPAEPGRDGAEGADTTARRLWAGWIRRTGRRPFTRPASSGGRLRIEVVAGDPVDGEPVETRILLDGRPLVPAVFPHGPAHSPERLLDDGLLRAGPEPRRVQLAEAWCTEGCCGALYVTIRRDGDQVVWEDWRRPAPPGTRGPAPELPAQRFDAAAYDAEIARAETDADWSWPARTVARLIKAGLVERPELLGRWDARPGWIGSGFADPDTAVVNFWWSPGPRTGEADGDPLQFRWTVPDDGTPPEAQAAAALRRLAEEDPRTYGRFCGGSRERAEQLGFPWPPEDD
;
A
#
# COMPACT_ATOMS: atom_id res chain seq x y z
N MET A 1 41.19 40.89 -10.80
CA MET A 1 40.11 41.06 -9.80
C MET A 1 38.92 40.25 -10.27
N SER A 2 38.87 38.96 -9.90
CA SER A 2 37.66 38.16 -10.11
C SER A 2 36.67 38.56 -9.02
N ALA A 3 35.56 39.18 -9.41
CA ALA A 3 34.46 39.42 -8.50
C ALA A 3 33.94 38.06 -8.03
N GLN A 4 34.05 37.80 -6.73
CA GLN A 4 33.52 36.62 -6.09
C GLN A 4 32.00 36.80 -6.05
N GLU A 5 31.31 36.34 -7.11
CA GLU A 5 29.84 36.29 -7.13
C GLU A 5 29.38 35.52 -5.89
N GLY A 6 28.53 36.15 -5.08
CA GLY A 6 27.95 35.50 -3.91
C GLY A 6 27.17 34.24 -4.30
N PRO A 7 26.92 33.32 -3.35
CA PRO A 7 26.20 32.09 -3.65
C PRO A 7 24.83 32.40 -4.26
N ALA A 8 24.55 31.84 -5.45
CA ALA A 8 23.30 32.07 -6.17
C ALA A 8 22.08 31.54 -5.38
N ALA A 9 20.95 32.24 -5.48
CA ALA A 9 19.70 31.75 -4.88
C ALA A 9 19.29 30.42 -5.50
N LEU A 10 18.80 29.48 -4.68
CA LEU A 10 18.43 28.15 -5.15
C LEU A 10 17.28 28.19 -6.16
N TYR A 11 16.40 29.18 -6.04
CA TYR A 11 15.33 29.43 -7.01
C TYR A 11 15.87 29.83 -8.39
N ASP A 12 16.79 30.80 -8.45
CA ASP A 12 17.39 31.25 -9.71
C ASP A 12 18.22 30.12 -10.36
N HIS A 13 18.89 29.32 -9.54
CA HIS A 13 19.62 28.13 -9.99
C HIS A 13 18.71 27.11 -10.67
N VAL A 14 17.56 26.76 -10.07
CA VAL A 14 16.64 25.80 -10.70
C VAL A 14 16.00 26.36 -11.97
N LEU A 15 15.69 27.67 -12.03
CA LEU A 15 15.20 28.30 -13.25
C LEU A 15 16.25 28.30 -14.38
N ARG A 16 17.53 28.44 -14.05
CA ARG A 16 18.62 28.30 -15.02
C ARG A 16 18.68 26.86 -15.55
N LEU A 17 18.67 25.86 -14.66
CA LEU A 17 18.69 24.45 -15.06
C LEU A 17 17.48 24.02 -15.89
N LEU A 18 16.29 24.58 -15.61
CA LEU A 18 15.08 24.34 -16.40
C LEU A 18 15.23 24.86 -17.83
N ARG A 19 15.80 26.06 -18.02
CA ARG A 19 16.06 26.63 -19.34
C ARG A 19 17.10 25.85 -20.14
N GLU A 20 18.06 25.24 -19.44
CA GLU A 20 19.10 24.39 -20.04
C GLU A 20 18.60 22.97 -20.35
N SER A 21 17.43 22.56 -19.84
CA SER A 21 16.89 21.22 -20.07
C SER A 21 16.22 21.09 -21.45
N PRO A 22 16.61 20.10 -22.28
CA PRO A 22 16.05 19.90 -23.62
C PRO A 22 14.53 19.70 -23.65
N ASP A 23 14.01 18.99 -22.65
CA ASP A 23 12.59 18.61 -22.55
C ASP A 23 11.82 19.51 -21.57
N GLY A 24 12.46 20.52 -20.98
CA GLY A 24 11.88 21.34 -19.90
C GLY A 24 11.62 20.56 -18.60
N LEU A 25 12.19 19.36 -18.45
CA LEU A 25 12.07 18.50 -17.27
C LEU A 25 13.43 18.21 -16.65
N PRO A 26 13.53 17.99 -15.33
CA PRO A 26 14.78 17.59 -14.72
C PRO A 26 15.24 16.19 -15.18
N PRO A 27 16.56 15.90 -15.12
CA PRO A 27 17.05 14.54 -15.24
C PRO A 27 16.47 13.66 -14.12
N GLY A 28 16.46 12.33 -14.32
CA GLY A 28 15.89 11.39 -13.36
C GLY A 28 16.40 11.62 -11.93
N ARG A 29 15.49 11.73 -10.96
CA ARG A 29 15.70 12.12 -9.54
C ARG A 29 15.88 13.62 -9.27
N GLY A 30 15.57 14.51 -10.20
CA GLY A 30 15.63 15.95 -9.97
C GLY A 30 17.02 16.56 -10.16
N PHE A 31 17.06 17.89 -10.18
CA PHE A 31 18.27 18.68 -10.31
C PHE A 31 19.15 18.64 -9.05
N GLY A 32 20.46 18.77 -9.24
CA GLY A 32 21.45 18.90 -8.17
C GLY A 32 21.55 20.33 -7.61
N LEU A 33 22.14 20.45 -6.43
CA LEU A 33 22.45 21.75 -5.80
C LEU A 33 23.68 22.41 -6.46
N PRO A 34 23.83 23.74 -6.36
CA PRO A 34 25.08 24.42 -6.70
C PRO A 34 26.25 23.81 -5.91
N ASP A 35 27.38 23.57 -6.58
CA ASP A 35 28.64 23.00 -6.03
C ASP A 35 28.61 21.56 -5.47
N ALA A 36 27.58 20.77 -5.78
CA ALA A 36 27.65 19.33 -5.60
C ALA A 36 28.39 18.69 -6.79
N GLY A 37 29.72 18.59 -6.71
CA GLY A 37 30.50 17.78 -7.65
C GLY A 37 29.93 16.36 -7.77
N GLU A 38 29.94 15.81 -8.98
CA GLU A 38 29.13 14.66 -9.44
C GLU A 38 29.31 13.32 -8.69
N ASN A 39 30.18 13.18 -7.67
CA ASN A 39 30.58 11.87 -7.13
C ASN A 39 30.61 11.75 -5.60
N ASN A 40 29.55 12.14 -4.86
CA ASN A 40 29.59 12.00 -3.39
C ASN A 40 28.33 11.45 -2.71
N TYR A 41 27.53 10.64 -3.41
CA TYR A 41 26.27 10.12 -2.86
C TYR A 41 26.28 8.68 -2.35
N GLU A 42 27.40 7.95 -2.35
CA GLU A 42 27.41 6.57 -1.81
C GLU A 42 28.49 6.22 -0.77
N ASN A 43 29.46 7.10 -0.45
CA ASN A 43 30.59 6.68 0.40
C ASN A 43 30.87 7.48 1.68
N ASN A 44 29.97 8.38 2.12
CA ASN A 44 30.20 9.17 3.33
C ASN A 44 29.32 8.78 4.54
N SER A 45 29.00 7.48 4.68
CA SER A 45 28.59 6.92 5.97
C SER A 45 29.77 6.44 6.83
N LYS A 46 31.02 6.53 6.35
CA LYS A 46 32.20 6.02 7.07
C LYS A 46 33.29 7.01 7.46
N ASN A 47 33.27 8.27 7.01
CA ASN A 47 34.28 9.25 7.42
C ASN A 47 33.66 10.59 7.86
N SER A 48 33.26 10.67 9.11
CA SER A 48 33.22 11.96 9.82
C SER A 48 33.75 11.77 11.23
N ASN A 49 34.94 12.30 11.44
CA ASN A 49 35.68 12.52 12.69
C ASN A 49 34.93 12.16 13.99
N GLU A 50 35.49 11.17 14.67
CA GLU A 50 35.39 10.92 16.09
C GLU A 50 35.77 12.21 16.86
N ASN A 51 34.80 12.86 17.53
CA ASN A 51 34.95 13.57 18.82
C ASN A 51 33.77 14.47 19.23
N GLU A 52 32.66 14.53 18.50
CA GLU A 52 31.42 15.12 19.04
C GLU A 52 30.37 14.03 19.23
N THR A 53 29.89 13.87 20.47
CA THR A 53 28.74 13.00 20.75
C THR A 53 27.56 13.53 19.95
N PRO A 54 27.00 12.77 18.98
CA PRO A 54 25.92 13.29 18.15
C PRO A 54 24.70 13.58 19.01
N LEU A 55 24.25 14.84 19.03
CA LEU A 55 23.02 15.26 19.70
C LEU A 55 21.88 14.29 19.35
N SER A 56 21.10 13.89 20.35
CA SER A 56 19.90 13.10 20.12
C SER A 56 18.91 13.86 19.23
N ARG A 57 18.05 13.13 18.53
CA ARG A 57 17.01 13.72 17.66
C ARG A 57 16.12 14.74 18.38
N LYS A 58 15.91 14.56 19.70
CA LYS A 58 15.12 15.44 20.55
C LYS A 58 15.86 16.74 20.85
N GLU A 59 17.15 16.67 21.17
CA GLU A 59 18.01 17.84 21.41
C GLU A 59 18.16 18.67 20.13
N LEU A 60 18.42 18.01 18.98
CA LEU A 60 18.51 18.71 17.70
C LEU A 60 17.20 19.38 17.30
N ALA A 61 16.04 18.78 17.62
CA ALA A 61 14.74 19.41 17.39
C ALA A 61 14.54 20.64 18.29
N ALA A 62 15.01 20.62 19.54
CA ALA A 62 14.96 21.76 20.44
C ALA A 62 15.86 22.91 19.96
N VAL A 63 17.08 22.59 19.52
CA VAL A 63 18.04 23.54 18.93
C VAL A 63 17.46 24.22 17.69
N ILE A 64 16.80 23.48 16.80
CA ILE A 64 16.14 24.06 15.63
C ILE A 64 14.97 24.95 16.04
N ALA A 65 14.18 24.56 17.04
CA ALA A 65 13.09 25.39 17.54
C ALA A 65 13.59 26.70 18.16
N GLU A 66 14.70 26.65 18.90
CA GLU A 66 15.38 27.82 19.46
C GLU A 66 15.89 28.76 18.36
N ALA A 67 16.54 28.22 17.32
CA ALA A 67 17.00 29.02 16.18
C ALA A 67 15.87 29.80 15.48
N LEU A 68 14.65 29.24 15.51
CA LEU A 68 13.45 29.79 14.91
C LEU A 68 12.68 30.73 15.85
N HIS A 69 13.07 30.88 17.12
CA HIS A 69 12.36 31.71 18.10
C HIS A 69 13.23 32.85 18.68
N PRO A 70 12.86 34.13 18.49
CA PRO A 70 11.83 34.61 17.56
C PRO A 70 12.26 34.37 16.10
N LEU A 71 11.29 34.35 15.19
CA LEU A 71 11.56 34.20 13.77
C LEU A 71 12.45 35.37 13.31
N PRO A 72 13.58 35.11 12.62
CA PRO A 72 14.48 36.17 12.17
C PRO A 72 13.86 36.99 11.03
N ASP A 73 14.21 38.27 10.95
CA ASP A 73 13.66 39.21 9.96
C ASP A 73 14.21 39.02 8.53
N ASP A 74 15.33 38.29 8.38
CA ASP A 74 15.97 38.03 7.09
C ASP A 74 16.64 36.65 6.97
N SER A 75 16.94 36.28 5.72
CA SER A 75 17.55 34.99 5.37
C SER A 75 18.98 34.85 5.87
N ALA A 76 19.73 35.95 6.02
CA ALA A 76 21.13 35.91 6.41
C ALA A 76 21.27 35.61 7.91
N ALA A 77 20.38 36.18 8.73
CA ALA A 77 20.28 35.91 10.15
C ALA A 77 19.89 34.44 10.41
N LEU A 78 18.88 33.91 9.69
CA LEU A 78 18.52 32.50 9.80
C LEU A 78 19.68 31.58 9.39
N HIS A 79 20.37 31.93 8.30
CA HIS A 79 21.53 31.18 7.84
C HIS A 79 22.66 31.15 8.88
N ARG A 80 23.01 32.29 9.49
CA ARG A 80 24.01 32.35 10.56
C ARG A 80 23.63 31.49 11.75
N ARG A 81 22.40 31.61 12.25
CA ARG A 81 21.91 30.77 13.37
C ARG A 81 22.00 29.28 13.05
N PHE A 82 21.57 28.87 11.85
CA PHE A 82 21.69 27.48 11.44
C PHE A 82 23.14 27.01 11.25
N ALA A 83 24.03 27.87 10.78
CA ALA A 83 25.45 27.54 10.65
C ALA A 83 26.12 27.38 12.03
N GLU A 84 25.86 28.29 12.96
CA GLU A 84 26.34 28.24 14.35
C GLU A 84 25.88 26.98 15.08
N LEU A 85 24.65 26.53 14.80
CA LEU A 85 24.04 25.36 15.43
C LEU A 85 24.22 24.06 14.63
N GLY A 86 25.05 24.08 13.58
CA GLY A 86 25.36 22.88 12.77
C GLY A 86 24.17 22.29 12.00
N VAL A 87 23.12 23.08 11.73
CA VAL A 87 21.92 22.65 11.02
C VAL A 87 22.21 22.55 9.51
N ARG A 88 22.16 21.31 8.97
CA ARG A 88 22.47 21.01 7.56
C ARG A 88 21.24 20.52 6.79
N GLY A 89 21.35 20.41 5.47
CA GLY A 89 20.24 19.94 4.60
C GLY A 89 19.71 18.53 4.93
N ARG A 90 20.50 17.68 5.60
CA ARG A 90 20.03 16.39 6.13
C ARG A 90 18.99 16.52 7.26
N HIS A 91 18.90 17.69 7.92
CA HIS A 91 17.97 17.95 9.03
C HIS A 91 16.60 18.51 8.56
N ARG A 92 16.32 18.56 7.25
CA ARG A 92 15.09 19.13 6.66
C ARG A 92 13.77 18.68 7.33
N HIS A 93 13.64 17.39 7.66
CA HIS A 93 12.43 16.87 8.31
C HIS A 93 12.23 17.41 9.73
N LEU A 94 13.33 17.71 10.44
CA LEU A 94 13.28 18.33 11.76
C LEU A 94 12.90 19.81 11.65
N ILE A 95 13.40 20.52 10.64
CA ILE A 95 13.01 21.90 10.35
C ILE A 95 11.51 21.99 10.09
N GLN A 96 10.98 21.17 9.17
CA GLN A 96 9.53 21.15 8.89
C GLN A 96 8.70 20.90 10.15
N SER A 97 9.14 19.95 10.97
CA SER A 97 8.44 19.64 12.22
C SER A 97 8.50 20.78 13.24
N ALA A 98 9.65 21.45 13.36
CA ALA A 98 9.81 22.58 14.28
C ALA A 98 8.89 23.73 13.86
N VAL A 99 8.87 24.05 12.55
CA VAL A 99 8.00 25.07 11.98
C VAL A 99 6.51 24.72 12.16
N ALA A 100 6.12 23.45 12.03
CA ALA A 100 4.74 23.02 12.26
C ALA A 100 4.29 23.27 13.72
N GLY A 101 5.21 23.17 14.68
CA GLY A 101 4.95 23.42 16.10
C GLY A 101 5.02 24.89 16.53
N LEU A 102 5.41 25.82 15.64
CA LEU A 102 5.52 27.23 16.01
C LEU A 102 4.14 27.87 16.23
N PRO A 103 3.92 28.59 17.35
CA PRO A 103 2.75 29.42 17.51
C PRO A 103 2.84 30.60 16.53
N LEU A 104 1.85 30.75 15.65
CA LEU A 104 1.78 31.83 14.67
C LEU A 104 0.47 32.62 14.90
N PRO A 105 0.49 33.68 15.73
CA PRO A 105 -0.66 34.53 15.95
C PRO A 105 -1.15 35.20 14.66
N ALA A 106 -2.47 35.40 14.52
CA ALA A 106 -3.08 35.91 13.30
C ALA A 106 -2.51 37.26 12.85
N GLU A 107 -2.20 38.14 13.81
CA GLU A 107 -1.60 39.44 13.58
C GLU A 107 -0.20 39.38 12.95
N GLN A 108 0.49 38.25 13.05
CA GLN A 108 1.84 38.05 12.48
C GLN A 108 1.81 37.34 11.12
N HIS A 109 0.66 36.85 10.65
CA HIS A 109 0.58 36.02 9.44
C HIS A 109 1.15 36.71 8.20
N ALA A 110 0.88 38.01 8.00
CA ALA A 110 1.38 38.76 6.85
C ALA A 110 2.92 38.92 6.88
N THR A 111 3.49 39.21 8.05
CA THR A 111 4.94 39.34 8.25
C THR A 111 5.63 38.00 8.02
N VAL A 112 5.09 36.92 8.59
CA VAL A 112 5.62 35.56 8.45
C VAL A 112 5.54 35.09 7.00
N ARG A 113 4.45 35.39 6.28
CA ARG A 113 4.33 35.09 4.85
C ARG A 113 5.38 35.83 4.02
N THR A 114 5.63 37.11 4.33
CA THR A 114 6.65 37.92 3.66
C THR A 114 8.05 37.34 3.87
N LEU A 115 8.37 36.93 5.10
CA LEU A 115 9.61 36.22 5.41
C LEU A 115 9.70 34.90 4.64
N ALA A 116 8.63 34.10 4.64
CA ALA A 116 8.60 32.81 3.96
C ALA A 116 8.86 32.94 2.45
N ARG A 117 8.24 33.93 1.80
CA ARG A 117 8.48 34.29 0.39
C ARG A 117 9.92 34.74 0.14
N ARG A 118 10.49 35.54 1.05
CA ARG A 118 11.90 35.94 0.96
C ARG A 118 12.82 34.72 1.05
N LEU A 119 12.59 33.83 2.02
CA LEU A 119 13.37 32.62 2.22
C LEU A 119 13.31 31.67 1.01
N THR A 120 12.15 31.52 0.35
CA THR A 120 12.04 30.67 -0.84
C THR A 120 12.64 31.31 -2.09
N ARG A 121 12.50 32.63 -2.27
CA ARG A 121 12.96 33.33 -3.49
C ARG A 121 14.45 33.65 -3.46
N THR A 122 14.98 34.09 -2.33
CA THR A 122 16.38 34.56 -2.22
C THR A 122 17.26 33.64 -1.38
N GLY A 123 16.70 32.55 -0.84
CA GLY A 123 17.46 31.61 -0.01
C GLY A 123 18.54 30.88 -0.81
N THR A 124 19.75 30.84 -0.27
CA THR A 124 20.93 30.21 -0.87
C THR A 124 21.24 28.84 -0.28
N THR A 125 20.54 28.43 0.79
CA THR A 125 20.79 27.17 1.50
C THR A 125 19.53 26.33 1.68
N VAL A 126 19.69 25.01 1.66
CA VAL A 126 18.60 24.05 1.85
C VAL A 126 17.84 24.28 3.17
N PRO A 127 18.48 24.49 4.33
CA PRO A 127 17.76 24.76 5.59
C PRO A 127 16.89 26.02 5.56
N ALA A 128 17.42 27.13 5.01
CA ALA A 128 16.68 28.39 4.92
C ALA A 128 15.46 28.26 3.99
N VAL A 129 15.66 27.69 2.80
CA VAL A 129 14.57 27.45 1.85
C VAL A 129 13.55 26.45 2.43
N THR A 130 14.00 25.37 3.09
CA THR A 130 13.10 24.41 3.78
C THR A 130 12.23 25.10 4.82
N THR A 131 12.78 26.07 5.55
CA THR A 131 12.01 26.87 6.52
C THR A 131 10.94 27.70 5.80
N GLY A 132 11.30 28.38 4.71
CA GLY A 132 10.35 29.12 3.88
C GLY A 132 9.23 28.23 3.33
N LEU A 133 9.55 27.04 2.79
CA LEU A 133 8.58 26.06 2.31
C LEU A 133 7.64 25.59 3.44
N ALA A 134 8.17 25.31 4.62
CA ALA A 134 7.37 24.87 5.78
C ALA A 134 6.48 25.97 6.36
N LEU A 135 6.84 27.24 6.22
CA LEU A 135 5.97 28.37 6.58
C LEU A 135 4.86 28.55 5.53
N LEU A 136 5.18 28.44 4.24
CA LEU A 136 4.21 28.53 3.16
C LEU A 136 3.23 27.34 3.15
N SER A 137 3.58 26.17 3.67
CA SER A 137 2.61 25.08 3.84
C SER A 137 1.47 25.42 4.81
N ARG A 138 1.66 26.42 5.69
CA ARG A 138 0.68 26.89 6.68
C ARG A 138 -0.02 28.17 6.27
N LEU A 139 0.70 29.08 5.60
CA LEU A 139 0.27 30.47 5.35
C LEU A 139 0.35 30.90 3.88
N GLY A 140 0.74 30.00 2.98
CA GLY A 140 0.90 30.31 1.56
C GLY A 140 -0.43 30.62 0.86
N GLU A 141 -0.30 31.23 -0.31
CA GLU A 141 -1.41 31.62 -1.19
C GLU A 141 -1.16 31.04 -2.60
N PRO A 142 -2.16 31.04 -3.51
CA PRO A 142 -1.98 30.52 -4.87
C PRO A 142 -0.80 31.14 -5.65
N GLU A 143 -0.45 32.39 -5.36
CA GLU A 143 0.70 33.10 -5.93
C GLU A 143 2.06 32.43 -5.61
N ASP A 144 2.12 31.63 -4.56
CA ASP A 144 3.34 30.96 -4.11
C ASP A 144 3.61 29.66 -4.89
N VAL A 145 2.58 29.07 -5.52
CA VAL A 145 2.65 27.78 -6.21
C VAL A 145 3.80 27.69 -7.23
N PRO A 146 4.03 28.67 -8.14
CA PRO A 146 5.13 28.59 -9.11
C PRO A 146 6.51 28.45 -8.47
N TYR A 147 6.74 29.14 -7.34
CA TYR A 147 8.00 29.08 -6.60
C TYR A 147 8.21 27.71 -5.96
N LEU A 148 7.16 27.18 -5.34
CA LEU A 148 7.18 25.86 -4.73
C LEU A 148 7.40 24.76 -5.77
N SER A 149 6.73 24.86 -6.93
CA SER A 149 6.88 23.90 -8.02
C SER A 149 8.29 23.86 -8.57
N ALA A 150 8.89 25.03 -8.83
CA ALA A 150 10.27 25.11 -9.31
C ALA A 150 11.26 24.54 -8.27
N LEU A 151 11.18 24.97 -7.01
CA LEU A 151 12.06 24.49 -5.95
C LEU A 151 11.92 22.98 -5.71
N GLY A 152 10.72 22.42 -5.89
CA GLY A 152 10.47 20.99 -5.76
C GLY A 152 11.20 20.13 -6.77
N LEU A 153 11.69 20.70 -7.88
CA LEU A 153 12.51 19.99 -8.85
C LEU A 153 13.97 19.77 -8.40
N LEU A 154 14.39 20.45 -7.32
CA LEU A 154 15.67 20.18 -6.68
C LEU A 154 15.51 18.97 -5.75
N ARG A 155 16.35 17.94 -5.95
CA ARG A 155 16.26 16.65 -5.24
C ARG A 155 16.18 16.77 -3.72
N SER A 156 16.91 17.74 -3.15
CA SER A 156 16.98 17.97 -1.70
C SER A 156 15.75 18.69 -1.13
N LEU A 157 14.96 19.34 -1.99
CA LEU A 157 13.79 20.15 -1.63
C LEU A 157 12.46 19.56 -2.11
N THR A 158 12.47 18.49 -2.92
CA THR A 158 11.25 17.83 -3.43
C THR A 158 10.26 17.50 -2.31
N GLY A 159 10.69 16.80 -1.25
CA GLY A 159 9.80 16.44 -0.14
C GLY A 159 9.16 17.66 0.54
N PRO A 160 9.95 18.65 1.00
CA PRO A 160 9.41 19.89 1.56
C PRO A 160 8.49 20.68 0.63
N ALA A 161 8.82 20.77 -0.66
CA ALA A 161 8.01 21.50 -1.63
C ALA A 161 6.68 20.78 -1.93
N VAL A 162 6.70 19.46 -2.13
CA VAL A 162 5.49 18.65 -2.33
C VAL A 162 4.58 18.74 -1.10
N HIS A 163 5.14 18.71 0.11
CA HIS A 163 4.35 18.90 1.34
C HIS A 163 3.66 20.28 1.40
N ALA A 164 4.35 21.35 1.00
CA ALA A 164 3.76 22.68 0.92
C ALA A 164 2.69 22.79 -0.18
N LEU A 165 2.95 22.19 -1.34
CA LEU A 165 2.00 22.13 -2.45
C LEU A 165 0.78 21.28 -2.10
N ASP A 166 0.89 20.17 -1.37
CA ASP A 166 -0.25 19.34 -0.97
C ASP A 166 -1.31 20.12 -0.16
N ALA A 167 -0.87 21.17 0.56
CA ALA A 167 -1.75 22.08 1.29
C ALA A 167 -2.37 23.17 0.39
N LEU A 168 -1.63 23.67 -0.60
CA LEU A 168 -1.99 24.83 -1.42
C LEU A 168 -2.62 24.46 -2.77
N ASP A 169 -1.97 23.58 -3.53
CA ASP A 169 -2.37 23.11 -4.84
C ASP A 169 -1.89 21.67 -5.07
N ARG A 170 -2.79 20.71 -4.83
CA ARG A 170 -2.51 19.27 -4.92
C ARG A 170 -2.13 18.82 -6.32
N ARG A 171 -2.66 19.50 -7.35
CA ARG A 171 -2.31 19.21 -8.74
C ARG A 171 -0.82 19.45 -8.98
N SER A 172 -0.32 20.64 -8.64
CA SER A 172 1.10 20.97 -8.75
C SER A 172 1.96 20.10 -7.84
N ALA A 173 1.49 19.74 -6.63
CA ALA A 173 2.16 18.77 -5.77
C ALA A 173 2.37 17.44 -6.51
N ALA A 174 1.31 16.96 -7.15
CA ALA A 174 1.32 15.69 -7.85
C ALA A 174 2.19 15.69 -9.09
N VAL A 175 2.15 16.76 -9.90
CA VAL A 175 3.03 16.92 -11.07
C VAL A 175 4.49 16.90 -10.66
N VAL A 176 4.88 17.70 -9.66
CA VAL A 176 6.26 17.75 -9.16
C VAL A 176 6.70 16.38 -8.64
N TRP A 177 5.85 15.72 -7.86
CA TRP A 177 6.16 14.39 -7.33
C TRP A 177 6.38 13.37 -8.45
N LEU A 178 5.49 13.33 -9.45
CA LEU A 178 5.58 12.40 -10.58
C LEU A 178 6.84 12.64 -11.41
N VAL A 179 7.14 13.89 -11.74
CA VAL A 179 8.34 14.28 -12.50
C VAL A 179 9.63 13.78 -11.85
N ILE A 180 9.69 13.77 -10.51
CA ILE A 180 10.90 13.40 -9.77
C ILE A 180 10.95 11.89 -9.45
N SER A 181 9.80 11.29 -9.18
CA SER A 181 9.71 9.93 -8.60
C SER A 181 9.53 8.86 -9.67
N VAL A 182 8.91 9.18 -10.80
CA VAL A 182 8.64 8.20 -11.87
C VAL A 182 9.88 8.02 -12.74
N ARG A 183 10.43 6.81 -12.71
CA ARG A 183 11.62 6.44 -13.51
C ARG A 183 11.30 5.58 -14.72
N ARG A 184 10.15 4.90 -14.69
CA ARG A 184 9.72 3.94 -15.70
C ARG A 184 9.46 4.65 -17.02
N ALA A 185 10.03 4.12 -18.10
CA ALA A 185 9.95 4.75 -19.42
C ALA A 185 8.50 4.81 -19.93
N GLU A 186 7.70 3.83 -19.54
CA GLU A 186 6.29 3.65 -19.89
C GLU A 186 5.40 4.79 -19.38
N LEU A 187 5.73 5.39 -18.24
CA LEU A 187 4.98 6.49 -17.66
C LEU A 187 5.47 7.88 -18.12
N ARG A 188 6.64 7.96 -18.76
CA ARG A 188 7.23 9.26 -19.15
C ARG A 188 6.35 10.09 -20.10
N PRO A 189 5.67 9.51 -21.11
CA PRO A 189 4.77 10.29 -21.98
C PRO A 189 3.65 10.97 -21.19
N LEU A 190 2.99 10.23 -20.28
CA LEU A 190 1.95 10.76 -19.42
C LEU A 190 2.48 11.85 -18.48
N VAL A 191 3.63 11.62 -17.83
CA VAL A 191 4.25 12.62 -16.94
C VAL A 191 4.60 13.91 -17.69
N ARG A 192 5.08 13.81 -18.93
CA ARG A 192 5.33 14.99 -19.79
C ARG A 192 4.04 15.75 -20.11
N ALA A 193 2.98 15.05 -20.50
CA ALA A 193 1.69 15.67 -20.78
C ALA A 193 1.13 16.39 -19.54
N LEU A 194 1.23 15.76 -18.37
CA LEU A 194 0.82 16.33 -17.08
C LEU A 194 1.64 17.57 -16.73
N ALA A 195 2.96 17.54 -16.91
CA ALA A 195 3.85 18.67 -16.64
C ALA A 195 3.63 19.86 -17.60
N ALA A 196 3.31 19.58 -18.88
CA ALA A 196 2.95 20.61 -19.85
C ALA A 196 1.57 21.23 -19.62
N GLY A 197 0.70 20.55 -18.84
CA GLY A 197 -0.67 20.99 -18.61
C GLY A 197 -1.58 20.90 -19.84
N ASP A 198 -1.19 20.14 -20.86
CA ASP A 198 -1.98 19.93 -22.08
C ASP A 198 -3.05 18.86 -21.84
N GLY A 199 -4.29 19.30 -21.58
CA GLY A 199 -5.41 18.41 -21.30
C GLY A 199 -5.68 17.36 -22.39
N ARG A 200 -5.46 17.70 -23.67
CA ARG A 200 -5.66 16.77 -24.79
C ARG A 200 -4.55 15.72 -24.83
N ALA A 201 -3.31 16.11 -24.58
CA ALA A 201 -2.22 15.16 -24.44
C ALA A 201 -2.43 14.26 -23.21
N VAL A 202 -2.85 14.82 -22.07
CA VAL A 202 -3.15 14.06 -20.84
C VAL A 202 -4.22 13.01 -21.10
N HIS A 203 -5.33 13.39 -21.74
CA HIS A 203 -6.39 12.46 -22.16
C HIS A 203 -5.84 11.31 -22.99
N ARG A 204 -5.12 11.63 -24.07
CA ARG A 204 -4.56 10.63 -25.00
C ARG A 204 -3.62 9.65 -24.28
N GLU A 205 -2.68 10.17 -23.50
CA GLU A 205 -1.69 9.34 -22.81
C GLU A 205 -2.33 8.50 -21.70
N LEU A 206 -3.32 9.05 -20.98
CA LEU A 206 -4.01 8.32 -19.90
C LEU A 206 -4.85 7.15 -20.43
N VAL A 207 -5.50 7.34 -21.59
CA VAL A 207 -6.26 6.30 -22.28
C VAL A 207 -5.34 5.19 -22.82
N ALA A 208 -4.21 5.58 -23.42
CA ALA A 208 -3.22 4.64 -23.96
C ALA A 208 -2.45 3.86 -22.88
N PHE A 209 -2.34 4.43 -21.68
CA PHE A 209 -1.58 3.86 -20.57
C PHE A 209 -2.24 2.61 -19.96
N ALA A 210 -1.47 1.54 -19.80
CA ALA A 210 -1.90 0.35 -19.08
C ALA A 210 -1.64 0.51 -17.57
N ALA A 211 -2.70 0.66 -16.77
CA ALA A 211 -2.62 0.80 -15.30
C ALA A 211 -2.33 -0.53 -14.57
N GLU A 212 -1.32 -1.25 -15.05
CA GLU A 212 -0.89 -2.55 -14.53
C GLU A 212 -0.31 -2.42 -13.11
N PRO A 213 -0.48 -3.43 -12.23
CA PRO A 213 -0.04 -3.37 -10.83
C PRO A 213 1.46 -3.06 -10.73
N ARG A 214 2.25 -3.75 -11.57
CA ARG A 214 3.70 -3.57 -11.61
C ARG A 214 4.12 -2.14 -11.94
N LEU A 215 3.30 -1.38 -12.67
CA LEU A 215 3.62 -0.03 -13.15
C LEU A 215 3.12 1.06 -12.21
N VAL A 216 1.99 0.82 -11.52
CA VAL A 216 1.26 1.83 -10.75
C VAL A 216 1.05 1.39 -9.32
N SER A 217 1.83 1.95 -8.39
CA SER A 217 1.53 1.83 -6.96
C SER A 217 0.35 2.71 -6.54
N SER A 218 -0.15 2.53 -5.32
CA SER A 218 -1.21 3.35 -4.73
C SER A 218 -0.90 4.85 -4.79
N THR A 219 0.31 5.26 -4.39
CA THR A 219 0.77 6.65 -4.51
C THR A 219 0.82 7.14 -5.96
N ILE A 220 1.33 6.35 -6.90
CA ILE A 220 1.38 6.76 -8.32
C ILE A 220 -0.05 6.97 -8.85
N ALA A 221 -0.99 6.08 -8.51
CA ALA A 221 -2.39 6.19 -8.96
C ALA A 221 -3.06 7.48 -8.45
N ARG A 222 -2.89 7.79 -7.16
CA ARG A 222 -3.39 9.05 -6.59
C ARG A 222 -2.77 10.26 -7.29
N ARG A 223 -1.45 10.25 -7.45
CA ARG A 223 -0.71 11.39 -8.02
C ARG A 223 -1.07 11.60 -9.51
N ILE A 224 -1.27 10.54 -10.29
CA ILE A 224 -1.80 10.65 -11.65
C ILE A 224 -3.20 11.30 -11.62
N SER A 225 -4.08 10.84 -10.73
CA SER A 225 -5.46 11.34 -10.64
C SER A 225 -5.54 12.81 -10.24
N GLU A 226 -4.73 13.25 -9.26
CA GLU A 226 -4.62 14.65 -8.84
C GLU A 226 -4.02 15.53 -9.94
N ALA A 227 -2.93 15.09 -10.60
CA ALA A 227 -2.27 15.86 -11.64
C ALA A 227 -3.15 16.02 -12.90
N ALA A 228 -3.90 14.96 -13.24
CA ALA A 228 -4.78 14.93 -14.41
C ALA A 228 -6.10 15.69 -14.20
N ARG A 229 -6.43 16.09 -12.95
CA ARG A 229 -7.75 16.62 -12.60
C ARG A 229 -8.84 15.67 -13.10
N LEU A 230 -8.74 14.41 -12.66
CA LEU A 230 -9.54 13.31 -13.18
C LEU A 230 -11.06 13.58 -13.20
N PRO A 231 -11.67 14.22 -12.17
CA PRO A 231 -13.11 14.56 -12.21
C PRO A 231 -13.46 15.48 -13.38
N GLU A 232 -12.66 16.51 -13.64
CA GLU A 232 -12.90 17.46 -14.71
C GLU A 232 -12.61 16.83 -16.08
N LEU A 233 -11.58 15.99 -16.18
CA LEU A 233 -11.31 15.24 -17.40
C LEU A 233 -12.47 14.28 -17.76
N LEU A 234 -13.06 13.62 -16.77
CA LEU A 234 -14.26 12.79 -16.96
C LEU A 234 -15.50 13.61 -17.31
N ALA A 235 -15.60 14.86 -16.84
CA ALA A 235 -16.68 15.77 -17.20
C ALA A 235 -16.54 16.30 -18.63
N GLU A 236 -15.32 16.58 -19.09
CA GLU A 236 -15.00 17.02 -20.45
C GLU A 236 -15.20 15.91 -21.50
N HIS A 237 -15.01 14.64 -21.11
CA HIS A 237 -15.14 13.47 -21.98
C HIS A 237 -16.21 12.48 -21.49
N PRO A 238 -17.50 12.87 -21.42
CA PRO A 238 -18.52 12.10 -20.73
C PRO A 238 -18.89 10.76 -21.38
N ALA A 239 -18.62 10.62 -22.68
CA ALA A 239 -18.95 9.45 -23.49
C ALA A 239 -17.73 8.55 -23.78
N ASP A 240 -16.58 8.79 -23.15
CA ASP A 240 -15.37 7.98 -23.37
C ASP A 240 -15.31 6.78 -22.41
N PRO A 241 -15.59 5.55 -22.89
CA PRO A 241 -15.58 4.37 -22.04
C PRO A 241 -14.17 3.96 -21.62
N VAL A 242 -13.13 4.29 -22.39
CA VAL A 242 -11.76 3.88 -22.06
C VAL A 242 -11.24 4.75 -20.93
N LEU A 243 -11.46 6.06 -20.99
CA LEU A 243 -11.15 6.97 -19.88
C LEU A 243 -11.90 6.54 -18.60
N LEU A 244 -13.17 6.19 -18.72
CA LEU A 244 -13.98 5.72 -17.59
C LEU A 244 -13.40 4.44 -16.96
N ALA A 245 -13.00 3.47 -17.79
CA ALA A 245 -12.36 2.24 -17.31
C ALA A 245 -11.03 2.54 -16.61
N ARG A 246 -10.23 3.47 -17.14
CA ARG A 246 -8.96 3.91 -16.54
C ARG A 246 -9.18 4.58 -15.18
N ALA A 247 -10.20 5.42 -15.05
CA ALA A 247 -10.58 6.01 -13.76
C ALA A 247 -10.93 4.93 -12.72
N GLY A 248 -11.71 3.91 -13.12
CA GLY A 248 -12.01 2.77 -12.26
C GLY A 248 -10.76 1.99 -11.81
N ARG A 249 -9.82 1.72 -12.73
CA ARG A 249 -8.55 1.06 -12.39
C ARG A 249 -7.68 1.90 -11.46
N LEU A 250 -7.63 3.23 -11.63
CA LEU A 250 -6.91 4.12 -10.71
C LEU A 250 -7.51 4.09 -9.30
N LEU A 251 -8.84 4.07 -9.16
CA LEU A 251 -9.50 3.91 -7.85
C LEU A 251 -9.14 2.58 -7.17
N ILE A 252 -9.12 1.47 -7.94
CA ILE A 252 -8.71 0.16 -7.41
C ILE A 252 -7.25 0.20 -6.95
N ARG A 253 -6.35 0.81 -7.73
CA ARG A 253 -4.93 0.95 -7.36
C ARG A 253 -4.74 1.79 -6.08
N MET A 254 -5.47 2.89 -5.94
CA MET A 254 -5.45 3.70 -4.71
C MET A 254 -5.96 2.91 -3.49
N ALA A 255 -6.89 1.98 -3.69
CA ALA A 255 -7.44 1.14 -2.63
C ALA A 255 -6.54 -0.04 -2.25
N SER A 256 -5.60 -0.44 -3.13
CA SER A 256 -4.70 -1.57 -2.90
C SER A 256 -3.76 -1.31 -1.72
N THR A 257 -3.58 -2.34 -0.89
CA THR A 257 -2.69 -2.34 0.28
C THR A 257 -1.46 -3.22 0.08
N ARG A 258 -1.20 -3.66 -1.16
CA ARG A 258 -0.15 -4.63 -1.48
C ARG A 258 1.26 -4.05 -1.47
N ASP A 259 1.43 -2.84 -1.99
CA ASP A 259 2.76 -2.29 -2.30
C ASP A 259 3.07 -0.96 -1.60
N ASP A 260 2.05 -0.31 -1.02
CA ASP A 260 2.14 1.01 -0.40
C ASP A 260 0.96 1.16 0.58
N PRO A 261 0.99 2.11 1.54
CA PRO A 261 -0.22 2.46 2.25
C PRO A 261 -1.34 2.87 1.29
N THR A 262 -2.59 2.57 1.66
CA THR A 262 -3.72 2.98 0.81
C THR A 262 -3.82 4.50 0.72
N GLU A 263 -3.84 5.01 -0.52
CA GLU A 263 -3.91 6.44 -0.82
C GLU A 263 -5.32 6.90 -1.18
N LEU A 264 -6.29 5.97 -1.21
CA LEU A 264 -7.67 6.27 -1.59
C LEU A 264 -8.31 7.31 -0.66
N LEU A 265 -8.11 7.21 0.66
CA LEU A 265 -8.66 8.17 1.63
C LEU A 265 -7.97 9.54 1.54
N ALA A 266 -6.76 9.61 1.00
CA ALA A 266 -6.05 10.85 0.83
C ALA A 266 -6.46 11.59 -0.46
N TYR A 267 -7.09 10.89 -1.41
CA TYR A 267 -7.63 11.45 -2.64
C TYR A 267 -9.03 12.06 -2.41
N ARG A 268 -9.08 13.38 -2.24
CA ARG A 268 -10.31 14.12 -1.88
C ARG A 268 -11.46 13.93 -2.86
N ASP A 269 -11.18 13.77 -4.14
CA ASP A 269 -12.22 13.64 -5.17
C ASP A 269 -12.70 12.21 -5.37
N ALA A 270 -12.16 11.24 -4.60
CA ALA A 270 -12.52 9.83 -4.72
C ALA A 270 -14.04 9.56 -4.69
N PRO A 271 -14.85 10.17 -3.79
CA PRO A 271 -16.31 9.96 -3.80
C PRO A 271 -16.96 10.36 -5.14
N GLY A 272 -16.59 11.51 -5.68
CA GLY A 272 -17.13 12.02 -6.95
C GLY A 272 -16.68 11.20 -8.16
N VAL A 273 -15.44 10.68 -8.14
CA VAL A 273 -14.96 9.77 -9.19
C VAL A 273 -15.67 8.42 -9.09
N TYR A 274 -15.88 7.87 -7.89
CA TYR A 274 -16.69 6.66 -7.71
C TYR A 274 -18.12 6.83 -8.25
N GLU A 275 -18.77 7.94 -7.89
CA GLU A 275 -20.10 8.27 -8.40
C GLU A 275 -20.12 8.32 -9.94
N THR A 276 -19.14 9.01 -10.53
CA THR A 276 -19.04 9.13 -11.99
C THR A 276 -18.81 7.79 -12.66
N VAL A 277 -17.88 6.98 -12.15
CA VAL A 277 -17.55 5.65 -12.70
C VAL A 277 -18.74 4.71 -12.57
N VAL A 278 -19.36 4.61 -11.40
CA VAL A 278 -20.52 3.73 -11.16
C VAL A 278 -21.75 4.21 -11.92
N GLY A 279 -22.05 5.51 -11.89
CA GLY A 279 -23.20 6.10 -12.58
C GLY A 279 -23.13 5.96 -14.10
N ARG A 280 -21.93 5.88 -14.67
CA ARG A 280 -21.70 5.69 -16.11
C ARG A 280 -21.23 4.29 -16.49
N ALA A 281 -21.21 3.34 -15.55
CA ALA A 281 -20.68 1.99 -15.78
C ALA A 281 -21.41 1.21 -16.90
N GLY A 282 -22.64 1.62 -17.26
CA GLY A 282 -23.37 1.13 -18.43
C GLY A 282 -22.69 1.40 -19.77
N LEU A 283 -21.80 2.40 -19.86
CA LEU A 283 -21.01 2.70 -21.06
C LEU A 283 -19.87 1.71 -21.28
N LEU A 284 -19.43 1.01 -20.23
CA LEU A 284 -18.33 0.05 -20.35
C LEU A 284 -18.79 -1.18 -21.13
N PRO A 285 -18.05 -1.58 -22.18
CA PRO A 285 -18.29 -2.83 -22.89
C PRO A 285 -18.32 -4.02 -21.91
N PRO A 286 -19.19 -5.02 -22.10
CA PRO A 286 -19.34 -6.16 -21.19
C PRO A 286 -18.20 -7.18 -21.36
N THR A 287 -16.96 -6.76 -21.12
CA THR A 287 -15.77 -7.62 -21.13
C THR A 287 -15.49 -8.15 -19.72
N LEU A 288 -14.70 -9.23 -19.62
CA LEU A 288 -14.27 -9.77 -18.33
C LEU A 288 -13.44 -8.77 -17.52
N GLU A 289 -12.58 -7.97 -18.19
CA GLU A 289 -11.78 -6.92 -17.53
C GLU A 289 -12.66 -5.83 -16.90
N HIS A 290 -13.68 -5.35 -17.63
CA HIS A 290 -14.59 -4.35 -17.09
C HIS A 290 -15.48 -4.93 -15.99
N HIS A 291 -15.92 -6.19 -16.12
CA HIS A 291 -16.63 -6.87 -15.05
C HIS A 291 -15.73 -6.96 -13.80
N ALA A 292 -14.48 -7.40 -13.95
CA ALA A 292 -13.53 -7.50 -12.85
C ALA A 292 -13.28 -6.14 -12.19
N THR A 293 -13.12 -5.08 -12.99
CA THR A 293 -13.00 -3.70 -12.48
C THR A 293 -14.20 -3.31 -11.62
N LEU A 294 -15.42 -3.50 -12.12
CA LEU A 294 -16.64 -3.14 -11.38
C LEU A 294 -16.84 -4.00 -10.12
N LEU A 295 -16.48 -5.28 -10.17
CA LEU A 295 -16.51 -6.17 -9.01
C LEU A 295 -15.49 -5.74 -7.94
N SER A 296 -14.27 -5.35 -8.34
CA SER A 296 -13.27 -4.80 -7.43
C SER A 296 -13.73 -3.51 -6.76
N LEU A 297 -14.39 -2.60 -7.50
CA LEU A 297 -15.01 -1.41 -6.93
C LEU A 297 -16.15 -1.76 -5.94
N ALA A 298 -16.98 -2.75 -6.27
CA ALA A 298 -18.04 -3.23 -5.37
C ALA A 298 -17.46 -3.81 -4.07
N LEU A 299 -16.39 -4.60 -4.14
CA LEU A 299 -15.68 -5.11 -2.96
C LEU A 299 -15.06 -3.98 -2.12
N GLY A 300 -14.57 -2.92 -2.78
CA GLY A 300 -14.08 -1.72 -2.11
C GLY A 300 -15.19 -0.98 -1.34
N LEU A 301 -16.37 -0.84 -1.95
CA LEU A 301 -17.54 -0.19 -1.34
C LEU A 301 -18.22 -1.04 -0.25
N SER A 302 -18.20 -2.36 -0.36
CA SER A 302 -18.88 -3.24 0.60
C SER A 302 -18.11 -3.43 1.90
N SER A 303 -16.79 -3.62 1.82
CA SER A 303 -15.98 -3.95 3.00
C SER A 303 -14.51 -3.52 2.92
N GLY A 304 -14.12 -2.78 1.87
CA GLY A 304 -12.77 -2.25 1.72
C GLY A 304 -12.66 -0.76 2.05
N THR A 305 -11.55 -0.15 1.66
CA THR A 305 -11.27 1.28 1.92
C THR A 305 -12.32 2.22 1.32
N GLY A 306 -13.01 1.84 0.24
CA GLY A 306 -14.08 2.65 -0.37
C GLY A 306 -15.27 2.90 0.56
N ALA A 307 -15.57 1.99 1.48
CA ALA A 307 -16.60 2.17 2.51
C ALA A 307 -16.26 3.28 3.54
N LEU A 308 -14.99 3.69 3.63
CA LEU A 308 -14.49 4.68 4.59
C LEU A 308 -14.36 6.09 4.00
N LEU A 309 -14.67 6.26 2.71
CA LEU A 309 -14.65 7.58 2.09
C LEU A 309 -15.64 8.53 2.77
N ASP A 310 -15.34 9.83 2.71
CA ASP A 310 -16.19 10.91 3.24
C ASP A 310 -17.42 11.13 2.34
N TRP A 311 -18.33 10.15 2.35
CA TRP A 311 -19.59 10.22 1.62
C TRP A 311 -20.48 11.34 2.19
N PRO A 312 -21.26 12.04 1.33
CA PRO A 312 -22.21 13.04 1.78
C PRO A 312 -23.10 12.50 2.91
N SER A 313 -23.15 13.21 4.04
CA SER A 313 -23.75 12.73 5.28
C SER A 313 -25.25 12.45 5.13
N GLY A 314 -25.70 11.28 5.60
CA GLY A 314 -27.12 11.03 5.88
C GLY A 314 -27.93 10.19 4.87
N SER A 315 -27.34 9.59 3.83
CA SER A 315 -28.14 9.02 2.72
C SER A 315 -27.87 7.56 2.33
N GLY A 316 -27.01 6.80 3.03
CA GLY A 316 -26.70 5.43 2.58
C GLY A 316 -26.18 5.42 1.13
N TYR A 317 -25.39 6.45 0.79
CA TYR A 317 -25.05 6.76 -0.59
C TYR A 317 -24.17 5.68 -1.22
N HIS A 318 -23.18 5.21 -0.46
CA HIS A 318 -22.30 4.15 -0.93
C HIS A 318 -23.04 2.82 -1.10
N GLU A 319 -24.05 2.55 -0.26
CA GLU A 319 -24.97 1.41 -0.40
C GLU A 319 -25.82 1.55 -1.67
N THR A 320 -26.21 2.77 -2.04
CA THR A 320 -26.93 3.04 -3.30
C THR A 320 -26.04 2.76 -4.51
N LEU A 321 -24.77 3.19 -4.48
CA LEU A 321 -23.78 2.88 -5.52
C LEU A 321 -23.53 1.37 -5.60
N LEU A 322 -23.38 0.69 -4.46
CA LEU A 322 -23.21 -0.76 -4.39
C LEU A 322 -24.43 -1.49 -4.96
N ALA A 323 -25.65 -1.06 -4.63
CA ALA A 323 -26.88 -1.62 -5.20
C ALA A 323 -26.97 -1.38 -6.72
N SER A 324 -26.48 -0.24 -7.22
CA SER A 324 -26.40 0.05 -8.66
C SER A 324 -25.46 -0.90 -9.38
N LEU A 325 -24.25 -1.12 -8.82
CA LEU A 325 -23.30 -2.10 -9.33
C LEU A 325 -23.90 -3.51 -9.32
N GLY A 326 -24.63 -3.88 -8.26
CA GLY A 326 -25.29 -5.18 -8.15
C GLY A 326 -26.33 -5.42 -9.24
N ARG A 327 -27.16 -4.41 -9.55
CA ARG A 327 -28.11 -4.49 -10.67
C ARG A 327 -27.41 -4.63 -12.01
N LEU A 328 -26.37 -3.83 -12.25
CA LEU A 328 -25.61 -3.84 -13.50
C LEU A 328 -24.89 -5.18 -13.73
N LEU A 329 -24.21 -5.71 -12.71
CA LEU A 329 -23.48 -6.98 -12.81
C LEU A 329 -24.40 -8.21 -12.88
N ALA A 330 -25.67 -8.06 -12.50
CA ALA A 330 -26.70 -9.09 -12.66
C ALA A 330 -27.34 -9.12 -14.05
N GLU A 331 -27.04 -8.16 -14.94
CA GLU A 331 -27.58 -8.15 -16.30
C GLU A 331 -27.11 -9.37 -17.11
N PRO A 332 -27.99 -10.02 -17.88
CA PRO A 332 -27.64 -11.21 -18.66
C PRO A 332 -26.45 -10.99 -19.60
N SER A 333 -26.35 -9.79 -20.20
CA SER A 333 -25.26 -9.38 -21.11
C SER A 333 -23.89 -9.36 -20.43
N ARG A 334 -23.83 -9.31 -19.09
CA ARG A 334 -22.59 -9.27 -18.29
C ARG A 334 -22.29 -10.58 -17.58
N THR A 335 -23.09 -11.62 -17.82
CA THR A 335 -22.84 -12.96 -17.30
C THR A 335 -21.55 -13.49 -17.91
N PRO A 336 -20.55 -13.89 -17.12
CA PRO A 336 -19.32 -14.44 -17.68
C PRO A 336 -19.61 -15.75 -18.44
N PRO A 337 -18.95 -16.00 -19.59
CA PRO A 337 -19.07 -17.26 -20.29
C PRO A 337 -18.58 -18.45 -19.43
N ALA A 338 -18.99 -19.66 -19.81
CA ALA A 338 -18.44 -20.90 -19.23
C ALA A 338 -16.91 -20.96 -19.43
N GLU A 339 -16.18 -21.65 -18.53
CA GLU A 339 -14.71 -21.67 -18.60
C GLU A 339 -14.20 -22.13 -19.97
N PRO A 340 -13.25 -21.41 -20.58
CA PRO A 340 -12.51 -21.98 -21.70
C PRO A 340 -11.75 -23.22 -21.20
N GLY A 341 -11.79 -24.31 -21.96
CA GLY A 341 -11.15 -25.57 -21.60
C GLY A 341 -9.64 -25.43 -21.35
N ARG A 342 -9.09 -26.32 -20.50
CA ARG A 342 -7.67 -26.33 -20.06
C ARG A 342 -6.65 -26.56 -21.20
N ASP A 343 -7.09 -26.94 -22.40
CA ASP A 343 -6.23 -27.48 -23.48
C ASP A 343 -5.78 -26.45 -24.54
N GLY A 344 -5.92 -25.15 -24.28
CA GLY A 344 -5.53 -24.08 -25.22
C GLY A 344 -4.11 -23.54 -24.99
N ALA A 345 -3.39 -23.22 -26.07
CA ALA A 345 -2.05 -22.61 -26.02
C ALA A 345 -2.03 -21.36 -25.10
N GLU A 346 -1.18 -21.41 -24.07
CA GLU A 346 -1.12 -20.42 -22.99
C GLU A 346 -0.47 -19.10 -23.48
N GLY A 347 -1.28 -18.06 -23.58
CA GLY A 347 -0.84 -16.67 -23.63
C GLY A 347 -1.31 -15.93 -22.37
N ALA A 348 -0.58 -14.90 -21.94
CA ALA A 348 -0.90 -14.16 -20.71
C ALA A 348 -2.34 -13.61 -20.66
N ASP A 349 -2.88 -13.17 -21.81
CA ASP A 349 -4.28 -12.71 -21.95
C ASP A 349 -5.29 -13.86 -21.75
N THR A 350 -4.99 -15.06 -22.25
CA THR A 350 -5.82 -16.26 -22.04
C THR A 350 -5.86 -16.65 -20.56
N THR A 351 -4.72 -16.60 -19.87
CA THR A 351 -4.62 -16.87 -18.43
C THR A 351 -5.41 -15.85 -17.62
N ALA A 352 -5.24 -14.54 -17.88
CA ALA A 352 -5.98 -13.48 -17.18
C ALA A 352 -7.50 -13.65 -17.32
N ARG A 353 -7.99 -13.96 -18.52
CA ARG A 353 -9.41 -14.23 -18.77
C ARG A 353 -9.93 -15.44 -17.99
N ARG A 354 -9.16 -16.53 -17.91
CA ARG A 354 -9.51 -17.72 -17.12
C ARG A 354 -9.63 -17.36 -15.64
N LEU A 355 -8.62 -16.66 -15.10
CA LEU A 355 -8.58 -16.22 -13.70
C LEU A 355 -9.79 -15.34 -13.37
N TRP A 356 -10.09 -14.33 -14.20
CA TRP A 356 -11.25 -13.47 -13.99
C TRP A 356 -12.57 -14.23 -14.09
N ALA A 357 -12.76 -15.11 -15.07
CA ALA A 357 -14.01 -15.87 -15.21
C ALA A 357 -14.29 -16.73 -13.96
N GLY A 358 -13.28 -17.45 -13.46
CA GLY A 358 -13.40 -18.25 -12.24
C GLY A 358 -13.68 -17.40 -11.01
N TRP A 359 -12.94 -16.29 -10.84
CA TRP A 359 -13.13 -15.37 -9.72
C TRP A 359 -14.48 -14.67 -9.73
N ILE A 360 -14.94 -14.17 -10.88
CA ILE A 360 -16.25 -13.51 -11.03
C ILE A 360 -17.38 -14.47 -10.64
N ARG A 361 -17.33 -15.74 -11.06
CA ARG A 361 -18.39 -16.70 -10.70
C ARG A 361 -18.47 -16.96 -9.19
N ARG A 362 -17.33 -17.06 -8.50
CA ARG A 362 -17.27 -17.30 -7.05
C ARG A 362 -17.60 -16.04 -6.24
N THR A 363 -17.03 -14.91 -6.63
CA THR A 363 -17.05 -13.67 -5.83
C THR A 363 -18.18 -12.73 -6.25
N GLY A 364 -18.66 -12.80 -7.49
CA GLY A 364 -19.45 -11.75 -8.14
C GLY A 364 -20.76 -11.38 -7.44
N ARG A 365 -21.39 -12.32 -6.72
CA ARG A 365 -22.62 -12.04 -5.96
C ARG A 365 -22.37 -11.59 -4.53
N ARG A 366 -21.19 -11.88 -3.98
CA ARG A 366 -20.91 -11.76 -2.55
C ARG A 366 -21.01 -10.33 -2.01
N PRO A 367 -20.59 -9.26 -2.73
CA PRO A 367 -20.80 -7.89 -2.26
C PRO A 367 -22.27 -7.49 -2.08
N PHE A 368 -23.20 -8.19 -2.74
CA PHE A 368 -24.60 -7.76 -2.90
C PHE A 368 -25.61 -8.60 -2.11
N THR A 369 -25.28 -9.85 -1.79
CA THR A 369 -26.21 -10.79 -1.12
C THR A 369 -26.14 -10.72 0.40
N ARG A 370 -25.30 -9.85 0.95
CA ARG A 370 -25.04 -9.81 2.38
C ARG A 370 -26.03 -8.87 3.06
N PRO A 371 -26.78 -9.33 4.08
CA PRO A 371 -27.69 -8.47 4.79
C PRO A 371 -26.88 -7.34 5.44
N ALA A 372 -27.41 -6.10 5.35
CA ALA A 372 -27.00 -5.03 6.24
C ALA A 372 -27.16 -5.56 7.67
N SER A 373 -26.03 -5.76 8.36
CA SER A 373 -25.87 -6.19 9.74
C SER A 373 -27.14 -6.80 10.34
N SER A 374 -27.34 -8.11 10.19
CA SER A 374 -28.41 -8.82 10.89
C SER A 374 -28.10 -8.82 12.40
N GLY A 375 -28.41 -7.71 13.07
CA GLY A 375 -28.37 -7.48 14.52
C GLY A 375 -27.00 -7.42 15.20
N GLY A 376 -25.91 -7.87 14.56
CA GLY A 376 -24.58 -7.96 15.17
C GLY A 376 -23.67 -6.75 14.92
N ARG A 377 -22.96 -6.30 15.95
CA ARG A 377 -21.91 -5.26 15.90
C ARG A 377 -20.66 -5.71 15.12
N LEU A 378 -20.33 -7.01 15.17
CA LEU A 378 -19.17 -7.59 14.51
C LEU A 378 -19.61 -8.38 13.27
N ARG A 379 -18.86 -8.21 12.18
CA ARG A 379 -18.98 -9.03 10.98
C ARG A 379 -17.59 -9.35 10.42
N ILE A 380 -17.37 -10.60 10.05
CA ILE A 380 -16.12 -11.09 9.44
C ILE A 380 -16.39 -11.56 8.02
N GLU A 381 -15.70 -10.99 7.06
CA GLU A 381 -15.81 -11.38 5.67
C GLU A 381 -14.48 -11.87 5.14
N VAL A 382 -14.48 -13.05 4.53
CA VAL A 382 -13.35 -13.48 3.73
C VAL A 382 -13.53 -12.95 2.30
N VAL A 383 -12.59 -12.13 1.83
CA VAL A 383 -12.63 -11.50 0.51
C VAL A 383 -11.41 -11.90 -0.30
N ALA A 384 -11.64 -12.53 -1.45
CA ALA A 384 -10.61 -12.73 -2.47
C ALA A 384 -10.60 -11.53 -3.42
N GLY A 385 -9.47 -10.82 -3.49
CA GLY A 385 -9.28 -9.71 -4.44
C GLY A 385 -9.10 -10.18 -5.89
N ASP A 386 -8.88 -9.23 -6.79
CA ASP A 386 -8.66 -9.51 -8.21
C ASP A 386 -7.39 -10.38 -8.41
N PRO A 387 -7.52 -11.61 -8.95
CA PRO A 387 -6.40 -12.54 -9.08
C PRO A 387 -5.35 -12.07 -10.08
N VAL A 388 -5.72 -11.29 -11.10
CA VAL A 388 -4.76 -10.77 -12.10
C VAL A 388 -3.89 -9.67 -11.50
N ASP A 389 -4.45 -8.92 -10.55
CA ASP A 389 -3.69 -7.94 -9.77
C ASP A 389 -2.92 -8.60 -8.60
N GLY A 390 -3.13 -9.89 -8.37
CA GLY A 390 -2.52 -10.65 -7.28
C GLY A 390 -2.97 -10.17 -5.89
N GLU A 391 -4.14 -9.56 -5.78
CA GLU A 391 -4.64 -9.06 -4.51
C GLU A 391 -4.85 -10.22 -3.51
N PRO A 392 -4.49 -10.05 -2.23
CA PRO A 392 -4.54 -11.14 -1.26
C PRO A 392 -5.99 -11.59 -0.98
N VAL A 393 -6.11 -12.75 -0.34
CA VAL A 393 -7.36 -13.14 0.33
C VAL A 393 -7.29 -12.62 1.76
N GLU A 394 -8.24 -11.76 2.11
CA GLU A 394 -8.25 -11.02 3.37
C GLU A 394 -9.39 -11.48 4.28
N THR A 395 -9.14 -11.49 5.58
CA THR A 395 -10.20 -11.59 6.60
C THR A 395 -10.62 -10.19 7.03
N ARG A 396 -11.56 -9.58 6.31
CA ARG A 396 -12.03 -8.23 6.58
C ARG A 396 -12.95 -8.22 7.80
N ILE A 397 -12.57 -7.43 8.80
CA ILE A 397 -13.31 -7.25 10.04
C ILE A 397 -14.10 -5.96 9.94
N LEU A 398 -15.41 -6.04 10.06
CA LEU A 398 -16.34 -4.91 10.05
C LEU A 398 -16.91 -4.71 11.45
N LEU A 399 -16.84 -3.49 11.95
CA LEU A 399 -17.49 -3.04 13.18
C LEU A 399 -18.59 -2.06 12.80
N ASP A 400 -19.83 -2.38 13.14
CA ASP A 400 -21.01 -1.58 12.79
C ASP A 400 -21.08 -1.30 11.28
N GLY A 401 -20.72 -2.30 10.46
CA GLY A 401 -20.65 -2.20 8.99
C GLY A 401 -19.43 -1.44 8.44
N ARG A 402 -18.55 -0.89 9.30
CA ARG A 402 -17.36 -0.16 8.87
C ARG A 402 -16.10 -1.03 8.95
N PRO A 403 -15.25 -1.07 7.91
CA PRO A 403 -14.07 -1.93 7.92
C PRO A 403 -12.99 -1.39 8.86
N LEU A 404 -12.59 -2.23 9.82
CA LEU A 404 -11.69 -1.87 10.91
C LEU A 404 -10.25 -1.63 10.42
N VAL A 405 -9.67 -2.61 9.72
CA VAL A 405 -8.24 -2.59 9.36
C VAL A 405 -7.86 -1.36 8.53
N PRO A 406 -8.48 -1.08 7.37
CA PRO A 406 -8.14 0.12 6.60
C PRO A 406 -8.45 1.44 7.34
N ALA A 407 -9.34 1.44 8.35
CA ALA A 407 -9.63 2.64 9.14
C ALA A 407 -8.54 2.99 10.15
N VAL A 408 -7.83 1.98 10.69
CA VAL A 408 -6.86 2.19 11.78
C VAL A 408 -5.43 1.80 11.43
N PHE A 409 -5.23 1.08 10.32
CA PHE A 409 -3.95 0.56 9.85
C PHE A 409 -3.89 0.59 8.31
N PRO A 410 -3.47 1.72 7.70
CA PRO A 410 -3.46 1.88 6.25
C PRO A 410 -2.28 1.18 5.56
N HIS A 411 -1.41 0.49 6.30
CA HIS A 411 -0.11 -0.01 5.84
C HIS A 411 -0.13 -1.43 5.26
N GLY A 412 -1.27 -2.12 5.30
CA GLY A 412 -1.34 -3.49 4.81
C GLY A 412 -2.74 -4.10 4.99
N PRO A 413 -2.99 -5.24 4.32
CA PRO A 413 -4.26 -5.93 4.40
C PRO A 413 -4.46 -6.60 5.76
N ALA A 414 -5.71 -6.95 6.05
CA ALA A 414 -6.00 -7.89 7.13
C ALA A 414 -5.38 -9.27 6.82
N HIS A 415 -4.98 -9.99 7.87
CA HIS A 415 -4.40 -11.32 7.72
C HIS A 415 -5.36 -12.31 7.04
N SER A 416 -4.77 -13.32 6.42
CA SER A 416 -5.50 -14.32 5.65
C SER A 416 -6.45 -15.15 6.54
N PRO A 417 -7.51 -15.74 5.97
CA PRO A 417 -8.45 -16.59 6.71
C PRO A 417 -7.75 -17.78 7.37
N GLU A 418 -6.69 -18.31 6.76
CA GLU A 418 -5.91 -19.42 7.32
C GLU A 418 -5.22 -19.05 8.64
N ARG A 419 -4.90 -17.77 8.85
CA ARG A 419 -4.27 -17.29 10.08
C ARG A 419 -5.30 -16.84 11.12
N LEU A 420 -6.33 -16.10 10.70
CA LEU A 420 -7.29 -15.51 11.66
C LEU A 420 -8.43 -16.47 12.04
N LEU A 421 -8.88 -17.30 11.12
CA LEU A 421 -10.00 -18.22 11.30
C LEU A 421 -9.53 -19.65 11.52
N ASP A 422 -8.76 -20.23 10.59
CA ASP A 422 -8.39 -21.66 10.68
C ASP A 422 -7.49 -21.96 11.89
N ASP A 423 -6.57 -21.05 12.24
CA ASP A 423 -5.73 -21.18 13.44
C ASP A 423 -6.50 -20.76 14.74
N GLY A 424 -7.78 -20.41 14.64
CA GLY A 424 -8.65 -20.09 15.77
C GLY A 424 -8.27 -18.81 16.53
N LEU A 425 -7.46 -17.93 15.93
CA LEU A 425 -6.93 -16.74 16.62
C LEU A 425 -8.03 -15.76 17.04
N LEU A 426 -9.14 -15.70 16.29
CA LEU A 426 -10.28 -14.85 16.65
C LEU A 426 -11.21 -15.49 17.69
N ARG A 427 -11.04 -16.76 18.09
CA ARG A 427 -11.89 -17.36 19.14
C ARG A 427 -11.55 -16.81 20.52
N ALA A 428 -12.56 -16.30 21.23
CA ALA A 428 -12.41 -15.82 22.60
C ALA A 428 -12.38 -16.99 23.60
N GLY A 429 -11.17 -17.45 23.93
CA GLY A 429 -10.93 -18.49 24.94
C GLY A 429 -11.00 -17.98 26.39
N PRO A 430 -10.78 -18.87 27.37
CA PRO A 430 -10.77 -18.51 28.80
C PRO A 430 -9.60 -17.60 29.18
N GLU A 431 -8.48 -17.71 28.46
CA GLU A 431 -7.31 -16.84 28.63
C GLU A 431 -7.32 -15.71 27.60
N PRO A 432 -6.97 -14.47 28.00
CA PRO A 432 -6.76 -13.36 27.07
C PRO A 432 -5.66 -13.70 26.07
N ARG A 433 -5.86 -13.38 24.78
CA ARG A 433 -4.88 -13.65 23.72
C ARG A 433 -4.58 -12.41 22.92
N ARG A 434 -3.30 -12.15 22.67
CA ARG A 434 -2.88 -11.11 21.74
C ARG A 434 -2.93 -11.65 20.31
N VAL A 435 -3.68 -10.98 19.46
CA VAL A 435 -3.91 -11.36 18.06
C VAL A 435 -3.36 -10.28 17.15
N GLN A 436 -2.55 -10.67 16.16
CA GLN A 436 -2.13 -9.80 15.08
C GLN A 436 -3.22 -9.81 14.00
N LEU A 437 -3.92 -8.70 13.80
CA LEU A 437 -5.00 -8.59 12.81
C LEU A 437 -4.50 -8.26 11.41
N ALA A 438 -3.42 -7.47 11.32
CA ALA A 438 -2.82 -7.04 10.06
C ALA A 438 -1.31 -6.82 10.25
N GLU A 439 -0.55 -7.00 9.18
CA GLU A 439 0.87 -6.67 9.09
C GLU A 439 1.08 -5.72 7.90
N ALA A 440 2.04 -4.81 8.03
CA ALA A 440 2.37 -3.94 6.92
C ALA A 440 2.91 -4.76 5.73
N TRP A 441 2.62 -4.31 4.51
CA TRP A 441 3.10 -4.97 3.29
C TRP A 441 4.62 -5.14 3.24
N CYS A 442 5.36 -4.21 3.86
CA CYS A 442 6.81 -4.18 3.89
C CYS A 442 7.43 -5.00 5.04
N THR A 443 6.63 -5.61 5.91
CA THR A 443 6.95 -6.26 7.22
C THR A 443 6.69 -5.41 8.46
N GLU A 444 6.42 -6.11 9.57
CA GLU A 444 6.28 -5.53 10.91
C GLU A 444 7.51 -4.72 11.35
N GLY A 445 8.72 -5.14 10.96
CA GLY A 445 9.95 -4.44 11.32
C GLY A 445 10.09 -3.05 10.69
N CYS A 446 9.39 -2.79 9.57
CA CYS A 446 9.47 -1.52 8.85
C CYS A 446 8.29 -0.58 9.19
N CYS A 447 7.05 -1.00 8.91
CA CYS A 447 5.86 -0.17 9.14
C CYS A 447 4.94 -0.73 10.23
N GLY A 448 5.35 -1.76 10.98
CA GLY A 448 4.59 -2.28 12.11
C GLY A 448 3.44 -3.21 11.71
N ALA A 449 2.63 -3.53 12.71
CA ALA A 449 1.47 -4.39 12.60
C ALA A 449 0.35 -3.89 13.53
N LEU A 450 -0.87 -4.33 13.26
CA LEU A 450 -2.04 -4.08 14.10
C LEU A 450 -2.29 -5.29 15.01
N TYR A 451 -2.25 -5.05 16.32
CA TYR A 451 -2.59 -6.05 17.34
C TYR A 451 -3.78 -5.62 18.20
N VAL A 452 -4.48 -6.62 18.71
CA VAL A 452 -5.54 -6.48 19.72
C VAL A 452 -5.45 -7.61 20.73
N THR A 453 -5.83 -7.39 21.97
CA THR A 453 -6.06 -8.45 22.95
C THR A 453 -7.54 -8.82 22.96
N ILE A 454 -7.84 -10.10 22.71
CA ILE A 454 -9.20 -10.65 22.75
C ILE A 454 -9.34 -11.43 24.06
N ARG A 455 -10.37 -11.08 24.84
CA ARG A 455 -10.66 -11.71 26.14
C ARG A 455 -12.15 -11.99 26.27
N ARG A 456 -12.49 -13.13 26.88
CA ARG A 456 -13.86 -13.42 27.34
C ARG A 456 -14.08 -12.81 28.73
N ASP A 457 -15.20 -12.11 28.87
CA ASP A 457 -15.61 -11.40 30.09
C ASP A 457 -17.09 -11.71 30.38
N GLY A 458 -17.34 -12.87 31.01
CA GLY A 458 -18.70 -13.35 31.25
C GLY A 458 -19.48 -13.57 29.95
N ASP A 459 -20.57 -12.82 29.79
CA ASP A 459 -21.43 -12.81 28.60
C ASP A 459 -20.92 -11.87 27.49
N GLN A 460 -19.73 -11.28 27.65
CA GLN A 460 -19.12 -10.40 26.67
C GLN A 460 -17.78 -10.93 26.15
N VAL A 461 -17.45 -10.53 24.93
CA VAL A 461 -16.08 -10.60 24.40
C VAL A 461 -15.57 -9.17 24.28
N VAL A 462 -14.39 -8.92 24.83
CA VAL A 462 -13.74 -7.60 24.87
C VAL A 462 -12.50 -7.63 23.99
N TRP A 463 -12.38 -6.63 23.13
CA TRP A 463 -11.21 -6.34 22.32
C TRP A 463 -10.57 -5.05 22.86
N GLU A 464 -9.40 -5.18 23.48
CA GLU A 464 -8.68 -4.10 24.18
C GLU A 464 -7.17 -4.13 23.90
N ASP A 465 -6.40 -3.26 24.55
CA ASP A 465 -4.93 -3.18 24.42
C ASP A 465 -4.40 -3.08 22.97
N TRP A 466 -5.07 -2.27 22.17
CA TRP A 466 -4.72 -2.07 20.77
C TRP A 466 -3.28 -1.57 20.61
N ARG A 467 -2.50 -2.22 19.74
CA ARG A 467 -1.17 -1.75 19.35
C ARG A 467 -1.11 -1.55 17.85
N ARG A 468 -0.67 -0.37 17.45
CA ARG A 468 -0.48 -0.01 16.04
C ARG A 468 0.61 1.05 15.90
N PRO A 469 1.29 1.12 14.74
CA PRO A 469 2.18 2.22 14.43
C PRO A 469 1.42 3.56 14.45
N ALA A 470 2.15 4.64 14.73
CA ALA A 470 1.62 5.98 14.53
C ALA A 470 1.28 6.18 13.04
N PRO A 471 0.15 6.85 12.72
CA PRO A 471 -0.15 7.22 11.35
C PRO A 471 1.01 7.99 10.70
N PRO A 472 1.23 7.84 9.38
CA PRO A 472 2.24 8.60 8.66
C PRO A 472 2.15 10.10 8.96
N GLY A 473 3.28 10.72 9.27
CA GLY A 473 3.35 12.17 9.52
C GLY A 473 2.96 12.64 10.92
N THR A 474 2.51 11.75 11.82
CA THR A 474 2.25 12.11 13.23
C THR A 474 3.45 11.84 14.15
N ARG A 475 3.63 12.69 15.17
CA ARG A 475 4.60 12.47 16.26
C ARG A 475 3.86 11.94 17.49
N GLY A 476 4.40 10.89 18.09
CA GLY A 476 3.84 10.27 19.30
C GLY A 476 3.17 8.94 19.01
N PRO A 477 2.75 8.21 20.05
CA PRO A 477 1.99 6.98 19.87
C PRO A 477 0.69 7.28 19.12
N ALA A 478 0.21 6.30 18.34
CA ALA A 478 -1.11 6.41 17.73
C ALA A 478 -2.16 6.66 18.83
N PRO A 479 -3.21 7.46 18.56
CA PRO A 479 -4.33 7.58 19.48
C PRO A 479 -4.86 6.21 19.86
N GLU A 480 -5.06 6.01 21.16
CA GLU A 480 -5.58 4.77 21.73
C GLU A 480 -6.97 4.50 21.16
N LEU A 481 -7.20 3.26 20.73
CA LEU A 481 -8.50 2.85 20.26
C LEU A 481 -9.34 2.39 21.46
N PRO A 482 -10.62 2.80 21.54
CA PRO A 482 -11.48 2.38 22.63
C PRO A 482 -11.70 0.87 22.61
N ALA A 483 -11.83 0.28 23.79
CA ALA A 483 -12.19 -1.12 23.92
C ALA A 483 -13.54 -1.41 23.22
N GLN A 484 -13.57 -2.45 22.40
CA GLN A 484 -14.79 -2.89 21.71
C GLN A 484 -15.40 -4.05 22.51
N ARG A 485 -16.71 -4.02 22.69
CA ARG A 485 -17.45 -5.02 23.47
C ARG A 485 -18.54 -5.64 22.60
N PHE A 486 -18.61 -6.97 22.65
CA PHE A 486 -19.55 -7.77 21.88
C PHE A 486 -20.29 -8.70 22.84
N ASP A 487 -21.56 -8.97 22.55
CA ASP A 487 -22.25 -10.12 23.14
C ASP A 487 -21.51 -11.42 22.75
N ALA A 488 -21.21 -12.27 23.73
CA ALA A 488 -20.37 -13.44 23.52
C ALA A 488 -21.05 -14.49 22.63
N ALA A 489 -22.37 -14.66 22.74
CA ALA A 489 -23.10 -15.63 21.92
C ALA A 489 -23.15 -15.17 20.45
N ALA A 490 -23.40 -13.89 20.22
CA ALA A 490 -23.36 -13.29 18.88
C ALA A 490 -21.95 -13.33 18.28
N TYR A 491 -20.93 -13.08 19.09
CA TYR A 491 -19.52 -13.18 18.69
C TYR A 491 -19.19 -14.60 18.24
N ASP A 492 -19.47 -15.61 19.07
CA ASP A 492 -19.17 -17.01 18.77
C ASP A 492 -19.93 -17.50 17.54
N ALA A 493 -21.20 -17.11 17.39
CA ALA A 493 -22.00 -17.44 16.22
C ALA A 493 -21.40 -16.84 14.93
N GLU A 494 -20.90 -15.61 14.99
CA GLU A 494 -20.26 -14.96 13.84
C GLU A 494 -18.90 -15.60 13.51
N ILE A 495 -18.06 -15.94 14.51
CA ILE A 495 -16.81 -16.67 14.27
C ILE A 495 -17.10 -18.02 13.62
N ALA A 496 -18.02 -18.81 14.18
CA ALA A 496 -18.38 -20.12 13.64
C ALA A 496 -18.92 -20.04 12.21
N ARG A 497 -19.74 -19.02 11.92
CA ARG A 497 -20.23 -18.76 10.57
C ARG A 497 -19.10 -18.35 9.62
N ALA A 498 -18.12 -17.57 10.06
CA ALA A 498 -16.98 -17.18 9.24
C ALA A 498 -16.03 -18.35 8.96
N GLU A 499 -15.80 -19.24 9.92
CA GLU A 499 -14.97 -20.45 9.75
C GLU A 499 -15.60 -21.47 8.79
N THR A 500 -16.94 -21.57 8.80
CA THR A 500 -17.69 -22.48 7.93
C THR A 500 -17.91 -21.93 6.51
N ASP A 501 -17.63 -20.64 6.29
CA ASP A 501 -17.70 -20.02 4.97
C ASP A 501 -16.54 -20.51 4.09
N ALA A 502 -16.86 -21.37 3.12
CA ALA A 502 -15.92 -21.92 2.16
C ALA A 502 -16.10 -21.38 0.73
N ASP A 503 -17.15 -20.59 0.47
CA ASP A 503 -17.56 -20.15 -0.88
C ASP A 503 -16.53 -19.23 -1.56
N TRP A 504 -15.62 -18.65 -0.78
CA TRP A 504 -14.54 -17.82 -1.27
C TRP A 504 -13.35 -18.64 -1.80
N SER A 505 -13.21 -19.89 -1.36
CA SER A 505 -12.08 -20.75 -1.69
C SER A 505 -12.24 -21.38 -3.08
N TRP A 506 -11.12 -21.76 -3.68
CA TRP A 506 -11.08 -22.55 -4.90
C TRP A 506 -10.44 -23.92 -4.62
N PRO A 507 -10.63 -24.93 -5.48
CA PRO A 507 -10.28 -26.32 -5.17
C PRO A 507 -8.89 -26.50 -4.58
N ALA A 508 -7.85 -26.02 -5.27
CA ALA A 508 -6.47 -26.16 -4.80
C ALA A 508 -6.21 -25.45 -3.46
N ARG A 509 -6.81 -24.28 -3.21
CA ARG A 509 -6.68 -23.61 -1.90
C ARG A 509 -7.40 -24.38 -0.79
N THR A 510 -8.54 -24.99 -1.08
CA THR A 510 -9.23 -25.89 -0.14
C THR A 510 -8.35 -27.10 0.17
N VAL A 511 -7.72 -27.71 -0.83
CA VAL A 511 -6.74 -28.81 -0.64
C VAL A 511 -5.61 -28.37 0.29
N ALA A 512 -5.00 -27.21 0.04
CA ALA A 512 -3.93 -26.68 0.88
C ALA A 512 -4.38 -26.48 2.34
N ARG A 513 -5.57 -25.91 2.57
CA ARG A 513 -6.16 -25.74 3.91
C ARG A 513 -6.38 -27.07 4.63
N LEU A 514 -6.92 -28.07 3.92
CA LEU A 514 -7.17 -29.40 4.48
C LEU A 514 -5.85 -30.15 4.79
N ILE A 515 -4.82 -30.00 3.95
CA ILE A 515 -3.48 -30.53 4.25
C ILE A 515 -2.90 -29.85 5.48
N LYS A 516 -2.98 -28.52 5.60
CA LYS A 516 -2.54 -27.78 6.78
C LYS A 516 -3.24 -28.28 8.04
N ALA A 517 -4.57 -28.37 8.02
CA ALA A 517 -5.35 -28.88 9.15
C ALA A 517 -4.94 -30.32 9.52
N GLY A 518 -4.81 -31.20 8.52
CA GLY A 518 -4.39 -32.58 8.75
C GLY A 518 -2.99 -32.71 9.35
N LEU A 519 -2.06 -31.81 9.01
CA LEU A 519 -0.71 -31.76 9.59
C LEU A 519 -0.66 -31.17 11.00
N VAL A 520 -1.58 -30.25 11.33
CA VAL A 520 -1.75 -29.75 12.70
C VAL A 520 -2.29 -30.84 13.61
N GLU A 521 -3.28 -31.61 13.13
CA GLU A 521 -3.85 -32.73 13.88
C GLU A 521 -2.87 -33.90 14.03
N ARG A 522 -2.03 -34.12 13.02
CA ARG A 522 -1.09 -35.25 12.93
C ARG A 522 0.34 -34.78 12.63
N PRO A 523 1.01 -34.10 13.57
CA PRO A 523 2.36 -33.56 13.37
C PRO A 523 3.40 -34.66 13.07
N GLU A 524 3.13 -35.91 13.47
CA GLU A 524 3.99 -37.07 13.21
C GLU A 524 4.13 -37.41 11.72
N LEU A 525 3.20 -36.98 10.86
CA LEU A 525 3.27 -37.24 9.41
C LEU A 525 4.52 -36.63 8.76
N LEU A 526 4.91 -35.43 9.18
CA LEU A 526 6.19 -34.82 8.77
C LEU A 526 7.32 -35.13 9.76
N GLY A 527 7.00 -35.18 11.05
CA GLY A 527 8.00 -35.41 12.10
C GLY A 527 8.74 -36.75 11.95
N ARG A 528 8.11 -37.78 11.37
CA ARG A 528 8.76 -39.06 11.08
C ARG A 528 9.90 -38.98 10.04
N TRP A 529 9.90 -37.92 9.24
CA TRP A 529 10.90 -37.64 8.21
C TRP A 529 11.89 -36.55 8.64
N ASP A 530 11.92 -36.19 9.92
CA ASP A 530 12.69 -35.06 10.46
C ASP A 530 12.35 -33.73 9.76
N ALA A 531 11.09 -33.60 9.31
CA ALA A 531 10.57 -32.42 8.66
C ALA A 531 9.56 -31.69 9.54
N ARG A 532 9.46 -30.37 9.37
CA ARG A 532 8.43 -29.51 9.98
C ARG A 532 7.69 -28.72 8.91
N PRO A 533 6.38 -28.49 9.07
CA PRO A 533 5.61 -27.73 8.09
C PRO A 533 6.13 -26.29 7.98
N GLY A 534 6.11 -25.77 6.76
CA GLY A 534 6.33 -24.36 6.43
C GLY A 534 5.03 -23.75 5.91
N TRP A 535 5.13 -22.87 4.90
CA TRP A 535 3.96 -22.29 4.26
C TRP A 535 3.19 -23.33 3.44
N ILE A 536 1.87 -23.40 3.64
CA ILE A 536 0.96 -24.26 2.88
C ILE A 536 -0.15 -23.37 2.33
N GLY A 537 -0.33 -23.35 1.01
CA GLY A 537 -1.30 -22.45 0.38
C GLY A 537 -1.44 -22.70 -1.12
N SER A 538 -2.10 -21.79 -1.82
CA SER A 538 -2.18 -21.76 -3.28
C SER A 538 -1.72 -20.38 -3.75
N GLY A 539 -0.91 -20.34 -4.80
CA GLY A 539 -0.40 -19.09 -5.36
C GLY A 539 -1.48 -18.39 -6.19
N PHE A 540 -1.53 -17.05 -6.15
CA PHE A 540 -2.51 -16.29 -6.95
C PHE A 540 -2.31 -16.43 -8.46
N ALA A 541 -1.06 -16.58 -8.91
CA ALA A 541 -0.71 -16.79 -10.31
C ALA A 541 -0.94 -18.23 -10.79
N ASP A 542 -1.13 -19.17 -9.86
CA ASP A 542 -1.39 -20.58 -10.16
C ASP A 542 -2.46 -21.11 -9.19
N PRO A 543 -3.73 -20.68 -9.37
CA PRO A 543 -4.82 -21.08 -8.48
C PRO A 543 -5.15 -22.57 -8.62
N ASP A 544 -4.65 -23.23 -9.67
CA ASP A 544 -4.92 -24.65 -9.90
C ASP A 544 -3.89 -25.53 -9.18
N THR A 545 -3.05 -24.94 -8.31
CA THR A 545 -2.00 -25.64 -7.59
C THR A 545 -2.03 -25.33 -6.09
N ALA A 546 -2.02 -26.39 -5.28
CA ALA A 546 -1.70 -26.34 -3.87
C ALA A 546 -0.19 -26.55 -3.67
N VAL A 547 0.40 -25.82 -2.76
CA VAL A 547 1.83 -25.88 -2.47
C VAL A 547 2.01 -26.16 -0.99
N VAL A 548 2.83 -27.17 -0.68
CA VAL A 548 3.25 -27.55 0.67
C VAL A 548 4.75 -27.28 0.77
N ASN A 549 5.13 -26.22 1.47
CA ASN A 549 6.53 -26.01 1.86
C ASN A 549 6.78 -26.69 3.20
N PHE A 550 7.94 -27.29 3.36
CA PHE A 550 8.41 -27.86 4.62
C PHE A 550 9.91 -27.67 4.79
N TRP A 551 10.34 -27.62 6.04
CA TRP A 551 11.73 -27.49 6.42
C TRP A 551 12.24 -28.85 6.89
N TRP A 552 13.43 -29.23 6.46
CA TRP A 552 14.06 -30.48 6.83
C TRP A 552 15.44 -30.23 7.43
N SER A 553 15.73 -30.96 8.51
CA SER A 553 17.06 -31.00 9.13
C SER A 553 17.36 -32.45 9.50
N PRO A 554 18.57 -32.98 9.26
CA PRO A 554 18.95 -34.29 9.75
C PRO A 554 19.02 -34.32 11.28
N GLY A 555 18.58 -35.42 11.91
CA GLY A 555 18.82 -35.68 13.33
C GLY A 555 18.00 -34.96 14.43
N PRO A 556 16.89 -34.22 14.19
CA PRO A 556 16.09 -33.66 15.27
C PRO A 556 15.48 -34.73 16.19
N ARG A 557 15.28 -35.97 15.72
CA ARG A 557 14.94 -37.13 16.58
C ARG A 557 16.10 -37.68 17.42
N THR A 558 17.36 -37.41 17.06
CA THR A 558 18.56 -37.94 17.73
C THR A 558 19.22 -36.93 18.68
N GLY A 559 18.63 -35.73 18.86
CA GLY A 559 19.04 -34.76 19.87
C GLY A 559 20.08 -33.72 19.41
N GLU A 560 20.52 -33.77 18.16
CA GLU A 560 21.43 -32.79 17.57
C GLU A 560 20.82 -32.25 16.27
N ALA A 561 20.01 -31.19 16.38
CA ALA A 561 19.71 -30.39 15.21
C ALA A 561 20.94 -29.51 14.92
N ASP A 562 21.86 -30.01 14.10
CA ASP A 562 23.05 -29.26 13.70
C ASP A 562 22.79 -28.50 12.38
N GLY A 563 23.01 -27.18 12.39
CA GLY A 563 22.95 -26.31 11.21
C GLY A 563 21.56 -25.83 10.72
N ASP A 564 21.58 -24.98 9.70
CA ASP A 564 20.38 -24.38 9.09
C ASP A 564 19.51 -25.43 8.38
N PRO A 565 18.17 -25.37 8.50
CA PRO A 565 17.28 -26.28 7.79
C PRO A 565 17.27 -26.03 6.28
N LEU A 566 17.12 -27.11 5.51
CA LEU A 566 16.82 -27.02 4.07
C LEU A 566 15.31 -26.86 3.86
N GLN A 567 14.94 -26.15 2.80
CA GLN A 567 13.54 -25.93 2.41
C GLN A 567 13.20 -26.74 1.17
N PHE A 568 12.05 -27.41 1.23
CA PHE A 568 11.47 -28.16 0.12
C PHE A 568 10.07 -27.65 -0.19
N ARG A 569 9.72 -27.70 -1.48
CA ARG A 569 8.42 -27.33 -2.03
C ARG A 569 7.81 -28.52 -2.73
N TRP A 570 6.65 -28.96 -2.26
CA TRP A 570 5.83 -29.97 -2.93
C TRP A 570 4.58 -29.33 -3.54
N THR A 571 4.37 -29.58 -4.82
CA THR A 571 3.24 -29.11 -5.63
C THR A 571 2.19 -30.20 -5.76
N VAL A 572 0.94 -29.89 -5.45
CA VAL A 572 -0.24 -30.75 -5.61
C VAL A 572 -1.19 -30.07 -6.60
N PRO A 573 -1.17 -30.45 -7.89
CA PRO A 573 -2.01 -29.84 -8.92
C PRO A 573 -3.46 -30.29 -8.80
N ASP A 574 -4.43 -29.41 -9.04
CA ASP A 574 -5.86 -29.72 -9.07
C ASP A 574 -6.18 -30.65 -10.26
N ASP A 575 -6.43 -31.92 -9.94
CA ASP A 575 -6.76 -32.98 -10.88
C ASP A 575 -8.28 -33.11 -11.13
N GLY A 576 -9.08 -32.19 -10.58
CA GLY A 576 -10.54 -32.20 -10.67
C GLY A 576 -11.23 -33.15 -9.69
N THR A 577 -10.49 -33.86 -8.84
CA THR A 577 -11.08 -34.64 -7.74
C THR A 577 -11.59 -33.72 -6.62
N PRO A 578 -12.58 -34.15 -5.82
CA PRO A 578 -13.03 -33.36 -4.67
C PRO A 578 -11.86 -33.01 -3.74
N PRO A 579 -11.75 -31.74 -3.28
CA PRO A 579 -10.62 -31.29 -2.45
C PRO A 579 -10.34 -32.17 -1.23
N GLU A 580 -11.37 -32.74 -0.61
CA GLU A 580 -11.27 -33.63 0.54
C GLU A 580 -10.57 -34.94 0.18
N ALA A 581 -10.90 -35.51 -0.99
CA ALA A 581 -10.27 -36.74 -1.47
C ALA A 581 -8.81 -36.51 -1.82
N GLN A 582 -8.52 -35.37 -2.47
CA GLN A 582 -7.16 -35.00 -2.85
C GLN A 582 -6.28 -34.69 -1.63
N ALA A 583 -6.78 -33.94 -0.66
CA ALA A 583 -6.06 -33.68 0.59
C ALA A 583 -5.82 -34.97 1.38
N ALA A 584 -6.80 -35.88 1.44
CA ALA A 584 -6.63 -37.18 2.07
C ALA A 584 -5.57 -38.03 1.36
N ALA A 585 -5.51 -38.00 0.02
CA ALA A 585 -4.46 -38.67 -0.74
C ALA A 585 -3.08 -38.05 -0.46
N ALA A 586 -2.99 -36.73 -0.38
CA ALA A 586 -1.75 -36.03 -0.04
C ALA A 586 -1.26 -36.40 1.37
N LEU A 587 -2.14 -36.43 2.36
CA LEU A 587 -1.80 -36.81 3.74
C LEU A 587 -1.41 -38.29 3.86
N ARG A 588 -2.05 -39.19 3.08
CA ARG A 588 -1.62 -40.60 2.99
C ARG A 588 -0.22 -40.71 2.39
N ARG A 589 0.06 -39.97 1.31
CA ARG A 589 1.40 -39.96 0.70
C ARG A 589 2.48 -39.51 1.68
N LEU A 590 2.22 -38.47 2.47
CA LEU A 590 3.11 -38.03 3.55
C LEU A 590 3.35 -39.12 4.62
N ALA A 591 2.37 -39.99 4.86
CA ALA A 591 2.50 -41.10 5.80
C ALA A 591 3.36 -42.25 5.26
N GLU A 592 3.38 -42.45 3.94
CA GLU A 592 3.92 -43.63 3.26
C GLU A 592 5.27 -43.39 2.57
N GLU A 593 5.47 -42.19 2.01
CA GLU A 593 6.64 -41.82 1.20
C GLU A 593 7.37 -40.61 1.79
N ASP A 594 8.71 -40.65 1.75
CA ASP A 594 9.56 -39.53 2.17
C ASP A 594 9.32 -38.30 1.28
N PRO A 595 8.86 -37.17 1.82
CA PRO A 595 8.51 -35.99 1.04
C PRO A 595 9.68 -35.34 0.30
N ARG A 596 10.92 -35.67 0.65
CA ARG A 596 12.11 -35.20 -0.08
C ARG A 596 12.26 -35.86 -1.45
N THR A 597 11.59 -36.98 -1.70
CA THR A 597 11.67 -37.71 -2.97
C THR A 597 10.78 -37.11 -4.07
N TYR A 598 9.75 -36.37 -3.68
CA TYR A 598 8.81 -35.70 -4.60
C TYR A 598 8.70 -34.18 -4.38
N GLY A 599 9.26 -33.66 -3.29
CA GLY A 599 9.44 -32.23 -3.08
C GLY A 599 10.69 -31.69 -3.80
N ARG A 600 10.57 -30.53 -4.44
CA ARG A 600 11.70 -29.81 -5.04
C ARG A 600 12.45 -29.04 -3.96
N PHE A 601 13.76 -29.22 -3.86
CA PHE A 601 14.62 -28.38 -3.03
C PHE A 601 14.57 -26.92 -3.54
N CYS A 602 14.33 -25.96 -2.64
CA CYS A 602 14.09 -24.56 -3.04
C CYS A 602 14.66 -23.49 -2.10
N GLY A 603 15.38 -23.86 -1.04
CA GLY A 603 15.94 -22.88 -0.10
C GLY A 603 16.74 -23.51 1.03
N GLY A 604 17.44 -22.69 1.81
CA GLY A 604 18.40 -23.11 2.83
C GLY A 604 19.68 -22.30 2.71
N SER A 605 20.81 -22.83 3.17
CA SER A 605 22.14 -22.27 2.86
C SER A 605 22.87 -23.17 1.85
N ARG A 606 23.62 -22.55 0.93
CA ARG A 606 24.31 -23.27 -0.14
C ARG A 606 25.31 -24.28 0.41
N GLU A 607 26.09 -23.84 1.40
CA GLU A 607 27.06 -24.67 2.10
C GLU A 607 26.39 -25.91 2.71
N ARG A 608 25.20 -25.75 3.30
CA ARG A 608 24.46 -26.86 3.91
C ARG A 608 23.86 -27.80 2.87
N ALA A 609 23.35 -27.27 1.76
CA ALA A 609 22.84 -28.08 0.66
C ALA A 609 23.96 -28.98 0.08
N GLU A 610 25.14 -28.41 -0.18
CA GLU A 610 26.31 -29.12 -0.68
C GLU A 610 26.79 -30.21 0.30
N GLN A 611 26.84 -29.91 1.61
CA GLN A 611 27.16 -30.91 2.66
C GLN A 611 26.18 -32.09 2.69
N LEU A 612 24.90 -31.83 2.43
CA LEU A 612 23.83 -32.84 2.49
C LEU A 612 23.54 -33.49 1.13
N GLY A 613 24.33 -33.17 0.10
CA GLY A 613 24.24 -33.78 -1.22
C GLY A 613 23.10 -33.25 -2.11
N PHE A 614 22.55 -32.08 -1.80
CA PHE A 614 21.52 -31.43 -2.60
C PHE A 614 22.14 -30.38 -3.55
N PRO A 615 21.87 -30.45 -4.86
CA PRO A 615 22.33 -29.42 -5.79
C PRO A 615 21.62 -28.10 -5.50
N TRP A 616 22.38 -27.00 -5.43
CA TRP A 616 21.79 -25.67 -5.28
C TRP A 616 20.91 -25.34 -6.49
N PRO A 617 19.66 -24.87 -6.29
CA PRO A 617 18.81 -24.50 -7.41
C PRO A 617 19.47 -23.35 -8.19
N PRO A 618 19.38 -23.33 -9.53
CA PRO A 618 19.75 -22.16 -10.29
C PRO A 618 18.94 -20.95 -9.81
N GLU A 619 19.53 -19.75 -9.85
CA GLU A 619 18.77 -18.51 -9.65
C GLU A 619 17.70 -18.47 -10.75
N ASP A 620 16.42 -18.57 -10.37
CA ASP A 620 15.32 -18.34 -11.31
C ASP A 620 15.33 -16.82 -11.64
N ASP A 621 15.63 -16.46 -12.90
CA ASP A 621 15.62 -15.09 -13.48
C ASP A 621 14.24 -14.40 -13.41
#